data_AF-A0A060Z6T1-F1
#
_entry.id   AF-A0A060Z6T1-F1
#
_cell.length_a   1.000
_cell.length_b   1.000
_cell.length_c   1.000
_cell.angle_alpha   90.00
_cell.angle_beta   90.00
_cell.angle_gamma   90.00
#
_symmetry.space_group_name_H-M   'P 1'
#
loop_
_entity.id
_entity.type
_entity.pdbx_description
1 polymer ?
#
loop_
_entity_poly.entity_id
_entity_poly.type
_entity_poly.pdbx_seq_one_letter_code
_entity_poly.pdbx_strand_id
1 'polypeptide(L)'
;MDHNQYLLPLPQSSPVCLAAIHAGVVSNSVGGQISVVNSKGIPHYDGSLANNVSSTVGPLSNSLFTFKTSGCYGTLGLESGVVRDSQLFASSVWEWSDVIGKPSEWGPTGARLNGAGLPWASAHSNQQQWLQVDLKKEKRITGITTTGSSLLEYQFYVSAYRVLYSNDGQHWNIYREADATQDKVMKISLSSITLKVLNSHFEKYFFPHG
;
A
#
# COMPACT_ATOMS: atom_id res chain seq x y z
N MET A 1 -1.12 26.38 -8.10
CA MET A 1 -0.48 25.34 -7.28
C MET A 1 0.86 25.90 -6.89
N ASP A 2 1.07 26.16 -5.60
CA ASP A 2 2.31 26.79 -5.13
C ASP A 2 3.38 25.72 -4.93
N HIS A 3 4.52 25.93 -5.59
CA HIS A 3 5.66 25.03 -5.58
C HIS A 3 6.74 25.60 -4.67
N ASN A 4 6.96 24.97 -3.52
CA ASN A 4 8.07 25.33 -2.64
C ASN A 4 9.13 24.23 -2.68
N GLN A 5 10.36 24.61 -2.99
CA GLN A 5 11.55 23.76 -2.91
C GLN A 5 12.29 24.08 -1.63
N TYR A 6 12.70 23.05 -0.89
CA TYR A 6 13.47 23.20 0.34
C TYR A 6 14.74 22.36 0.26
N LEU A 7 15.86 22.95 0.69
CA LEU A 7 17.11 22.23 0.92
C LEU A 7 17.19 21.90 2.40
N LEU A 8 17.19 20.60 2.75
CA LEU A 8 17.22 20.16 4.14
C LEU A 8 18.62 19.63 4.50
N PRO A 9 19.31 20.23 5.49
CA PRO A 9 20.54 19.67 6.02
C PRO A 9 20.27 18.42 6.89
N LEU A 10 21.36 17.68 7.18
CA LEU A 10 21.51 16.48 8.02
C LEU A 10 20.58 16.42 9.25
N PRO A 11 20.29 15.22 9.79
CA PRO A 11 19.08 14.98 10.58
C PRO A 11 19.12 15.65 11.95
N GLN A 12 17.93 16.00 12.44
CA GLN A 12 17.57 16.80 13.64
C GLN A 12 17.23 18.29 13.39
N SER A 13 17.28 18.78 12.14
CA SER A 13 17.07 20.22 11.89
C SER A 13 15.60 20.69 11.87
N SER A 14 14.61 19.83 11.58
CA SER A 14 13.18 20.23 11.58
C SER A 14 12.19 19.05 11.50
N PRO A 15 10.91 19.24 11.89
CA PRO A 15 9.83 18.28 11.64
C PRO A 15 9.65 17.91 10.16
N VAL A 16 9.94 18.83 9.24
CA VAL A 16 9.87 18.58 7.79
C VAL A 16 10.97 17.62 7.34
N CYS A 17 12.16 17.69 7.93
CA CYS A 17 13.24 16.74 7.66
C CYS A 17 12.94 15.35 8.21
N LEU A 18 12.40 15.27 9.44
CA LEU A 18 11.92 14.00 9.98
C LEU A 18 10.79 13.40 9.15
N ALA A 19 9.84 14.23 8.67
CA ALA A 19 8.80 13.80 7.76
C ALA A 19 9.36 13.35 6.40
N ALA A 20 10.40 14.00 5.89
CA ALA A 20 11.02 13.62 4.61
C ALA A 20 11.81 12.31 4.71
N ILE A 21 12.46 12.06 5.86
CA ILE A 21 13.07 10.77 6.18
C ILE A 21 11.98 9.72 6.37
N HIS A 22 10.93 10.01 7.15
CA HIS A 22 9.78 9.13 7.33
C HIS A 22 9.15 8.74 5.99
N ALA A 23 9.04 9.68 5.05
CA ALA A 23 8.55 9.45 3.68
C ALA A 23 9.58 8.83 2.72
N GLY A 24 10.82 8.58 3.14
CA GLY A 24 11.86 7.94 2.33
C GLY A 24 12.42 8.81 1.19
N VAL A 25 12.20 10.13 1.23
CA VAL A 25 12.60 11.06 0.17
C VAL A 25 14.03 11.56 0.34
N VAL A 26 14.53 11.54 1.58
CA VAL A 26 15.91 11.92 1.93
C VAL A 26 16.49 10.96 2.95
N SER A 27 17.81 10.79 2.92
CA SER A 27 18.53 9.93 3.87
C SER A 27 18.90 10.69 5.15
N ASN A 28 18.82 9.98 6.27
CA ASN A 28 19.31 10.41 7.59
C ASN A 28 20.83 10.71 7.61
N SER A 29 21.61 10.32 6.59
CA SER A 29 23.06 10.55 6.58
C SER A 29 23.54 11.61 5.58
N VAL A 30 22.68 12.07 4.67
CA VAL A 30 23.08 12.93 3.55
C VAL A 30 22.17 14.16 3.41
N GLY A 31 20.93 14.12 3.92
CA GLY A 31 19.93 15.14 3.62
C GLY A 31 19.51 15.10 2.15
N GLY A 32 19.03 16.23 1.62
CA GLY A 32 18.68 16.34 0.20
C GLY A 32 17.77 17.51 -0.13
N GLN A 33 17.62 17.78 -1.42
CA GLN A 33 16.63 18.73 -1.92
C GLN A 33 15.28 18.03 -2.03
N ILE A 34 14.25 18.63 -1.41
CA ILE A 34 12.89 18.14 -1.46
C ILE A 34 12.01 19.12 -2.21
N SER A 35 11.02 18.59 -2.92
CA SER A 35 9.90 19.36 -3.43
C SER A 35 8.65 18.97 -2.65
N VAL A 36 7.77 19.93 -2.36
CA VAL A 36 6.57 19.69 -1.56
C VAL A 36 5.33 20.16 -2.34
N VAL A 37 4.23 19.43 -2.19
CA VAL A 37 2.91 19.77 -2.73
C VAL A 37 1.93 19.91 -1.56
N ASN A 38 1.30 21.07 -1.45
CA ASN A 38 0.29 21.35 -0.43
C ASN A 38 -1.11 20.95 -0.92
N SER A 39 -1.89 20.33 -0.05
CA SER A 39 -3.26 19.89 -0.29
C SER A 39 -4.14 20.10 0.95
N LYS A 40 -5.45 19.89 0.79
CA LYS A 40 -6.39 19.90 1.92
C LYS A 40 -6.10 18.72 2.85
N GLY A 41 -6.05 18.98 4.15
CA GLY A 41 -5.88 17.92 5.14
C GLY A 41 -7.17 17.12 5.40
N ILE A 42 -7.00 15.95 6.04
CA ILE A 42 -8.10 15.08 6.47
C ILE A 42 -8.34 15.18 7.99
N PRO A 43 -9.50 14.70 8.50
CA PRO A 43 -9.87 14.89 9.89
C PRO A 43 -8.99 14.20 10.93
N HIS A 44 -8.27 13.15 10.54
CA HIS A 44 -7.50 12.29 11.43
C HIS A 44 -6.31 11.68 10.70
N TYR A 45 -5.17 11.57 11.39
CA TYR A 45 -3.97 10.90 10.88
C TYR A 45 -3.46 9.90 11.92
N ASP A 46 -3.30 8.65 11.50
CA ASP A 46 -2.71 7.61 12.34
C ASP A 46 -1.18 7.71 12.38
N GLY A 47 -0.62 7.46 13.56
CA GLY A 47 0.83 7.35 13.75
C GLY A 47 1.36 6.08 13.11
N SER A 48 2.55 6.16 12.49
CA SER A 48 3.22 5.02 11.85
C SER A 48 4.73 5.12 12.00
N LEU A 49 5.39 3.95 12.02
CA LEU A 49 6.85 3.84 12.01
C LEU A 49 7.33 3.59 10.58
N ALA A 50 8.10 4.51 10.02
CA ALA A 50 8.72 4.39 8.70
C ALA A 50 10.14 4.95 8.71
N ASN A 51 11.09 4.28 8.03
CA ASN A 51 12.50 4.67 7.96
C ASN A 51 13.15 4.96 9.31
N ASN A 52 12.81 4.17 10.33
CA ASN A 52 13.28 4.34 11.70
C ASN A 52 12.87 5.68 12.35
N VAL A 53 11.86 6.34 11.79
CA VAL A 53 11.20 7.55 12.33
C VAL A 53 9.77 7.17 12.69
N SER A 54 9.35 7.48 13.91
CA SER A 54 7.96 7.29 14.34
C SER A 54 7.20 8.59 14.19
N SER A 55 6.06 8.56 13.50
CA SER A 55 5.07 9.64 13.59
C SER A 55 4.13 9.38 14.78
N THR A 56 3.57 10.47 15.33
CA THR A 56 2.58 10.43 16.39
C THR A 56 1.20 10.70 15.82
N VAL A 57 0.16 10.18 16.47
CA VAL A 57 -1.23 10.57 16.19
C VAL A 57 -1.34 12.08 16.37
N GLY A 58 -1.90 12.76 15.37
CA GLY A 58 -1.96 14.21 15.30
C GLY A 58 -3.40 14.72 15.15
N PRO A 59 -3.74 15.86 15.79
CA PRO A 59 -5.05 16.47 15.63
C PRO A 59 -5.24 17.08 14.23
N LEU A 60 -6.50 17.43 13.95
CA LEU A 60 -7.00 18.14 12.77
C LEU A 60 -6.03 19.22 12.26
N SER A 61 -5.43 18.99 11.09
CA SER A 61 -4.80 20.05 10.30
C SER A 61 -5.61 20.27 9.03
N ASN A 62 -6.03 21.51 8.78
CA ASN A 62 -6.70 21.89 7.53
C ASN A 62 -5.77 21.80 6.31
N SER A 63 -4.46 21.65 6.56
CA SER A 63 -3.42 21.61 5.54
C SER A 63 -2.62 20.32 5.64
N LEU A 64 -2.44 19.65 4.52
CA LEU A 64 -1.53 18.52 4.31
C LEU A 64 -0.44 18.95 3.35
N PHE A 65 0.76 18.43 3.52
CA PHE A 65 1.80 18.54 2.52
C PHE A 65 2.37 17.16 2.22
N THR A 66 2.71 16.92 0.95
CA THR A 66 3.29 15.68 0.47
C THR A 66 4.61 15.98 -0.23
N PHE A 67 5.59 15.10 -0.08
CA PHE A 67 6.84 15.25 -0.80
C PHE A 67 6.65 14.82 -2.25
N LYS A 68 7.30 15.52 -3.17
CA LYS A 68 7.42 15.20 -4.59
C LYS A 68 8.82 14.65 -4.84
N THR A 69 8.95 13.34 -4.86
CA THR A 69 10.08 12.61 -5.43
C THR A 69 10.10 12.76 -6.95
N SER A 70 11.26 12.60 -7.57
CA SER A 70 11.45 12.63 -9.02
C SER A 70 10.90 11.40 -9.76
N GLY A 71 10.14 10.53 -9.08
CA GLY A 71 9.51 9.37 -9.70
C GLY A 71 8.05 9.18 -9.29
N CYS A 72 7.34 8.45 -10.16
CA CYS A 72 5.91 8.13 -10.17
C CYS A 72 5.11 8.51 -8.91
N TYR A 73 4.45 9.67 -8.94
CA TYR A 73 3.29 9.94 -8.09
C TYR A 73 2.03 9.58 -8.85
N GLY A 74 1.19 8.77 -8.22
CA GLY A 74 -0.11 8.37 -8.74
C GLY A 74 -0.46 6.96 -8.31
N THR A 75 -1.75 6.72 -8.07
CA THR A 75 -2.26 5.36 -7.92
C THR A 75 -2.00 4.60 -9.22
N LEU A 76 -1.60 3.33 -9.13
CA LEU A 76 -1.28 2.53 -10.32
C LEU A 76 -2.52 2.05 -11.07
N GLY A 77 -3.73 2.42 -10.61
CA GLY A 77 -4.96 2.21 -11.34
C GLY A 77 -5.95 1.23 -10.74
N LEU A 78 -5.71 0.70 -9.54
CA LEU A 78 -6.68 -0.19 -8.88
C LEU A 78 -7.96 0.58 -8.51
N GLU A 79 -7.84 1.74 -7.85
CA GLU A 79 -9.01 2.56 -7.50
C GLU A 79 -9.69 3.18 -8.73
N SER A 80 -8.90 3.72 -9.67
CA SER A 80 -9.44 4.42 -10.84
C SER A 80 -9.94 3.52 -11.98
N GLY A 81 -9.76 2.19 -11.87
CA GLY A 81 -10.15 1.24 -12.92
C GLY A 81 -9.18 1.13 -14.09
N VAL A 82 -8.06 1.87 -14.10
CA VAL A 82 -7.01 1.76 -15.13
C VAL A 82 -6.40 0.34 -15.16
N VAL A 83 -6.26 -0.29 -13.99
CA VAL A 83 -6.02 -1.74 -13.90
C VAL A 83 -7.37 -2.43 -14.10
N ARG A 84 -7.51 -3.18 -15.19
CA ARG A 84 -8.75 -3.86 -15.55
C ARG A 84 -9.01 -5.09 -14.69
N ASP A 85 -10.25 -5.52 -14.61
CA ASP A 85 -10.65 -6.73 -13.87
C ASP A 85 -9.92 -7.99 -14.34
N SER A 86 -9.64 -8.09 -15.65
CA SER A 86 -8.85 -9.19 -16.23
C SER A 86 -7.37 -9.20 -15.82
N GLN A 87 -6.94 -8.25 -14.98
CA GLN A 87 -5.59 -8.13 -14.43
C GLN A 87 -5.54 -8.52 -12.95
N LEU A 88 -6.68 -8.88 -12.36
CA LEU A 88 -6.83 -9.22 -10.96
C LEU A 88 -7.14 -10.71 -10.83
N PHE A 89 -6.37 -11.40 -10.01
CA PHE A 89 -6.51 -12.84 -9.81
C PHE A 89 -6.41 -13.16 -8.32
N ALA A 90 -7.01 -14.26 -7.87
CA ALA A 90 -6.88 -14.72 -6.50
C ALA A 90 -6.73 -16.23 -6.45
N SER A 91 -6.17 -16.73 -5.34
CA SER A 91 -6.09 -18.16 -5.05
C SER A 91 -7.45 -18.80 -4.82
N SER A 92 -8.35 -18.04 -4.20
CA SER A 92 -9.71 -18.44 -3.89
C SER A 92 -10.58 -17.21 -3.66
N VAL A 93 -11.89 -17.45 -3.66
CA VAL A 93 -12.93 -16.43 -3.46
C VAL A 93 -13.93 -16.95 -2.44
N TRP A 94 -14.47 -16.06 -1.61
CA TRP A 94 -15.55 -16.40 -0.69
C TRP A 94 -16.90 -16.29 -1.40
N GLU A 95 -17.60 -17.41 -1.52
CA GLU A 95 -18.87 -17.54 -2.22
C GLU A 95 -19.99 -17.97 -1.26
N TRP A 96 -21.20 -17.45 -1.47
CA TRP A 96 -22.41 -17.91 -0.80
C TRP A 96 -23.62 -17.77 -1.72
N SER A 97 -24.74 -18.39 -1.33
CA SER A 97 -26.02 -18.21 -2.00
C SER A 97 -27.02 -17.58 -1.04
N ASP A 98 -27.84 -16.66 -1.54
CA ASP A 98 -28.94 -16.11 -0.76
C ASP A 98 -30.12 -17.10 -0.64
N VAL A 99 -31.18 -16.70 0.06
CA VAL A 99 -32.39 -17.51 0.29
C VAL A 99 -33.15 -17.88 -0.98
N ILE A 100 -32.89 -17.22 -2.12
CA ILE A 100 -33.48 -17.55 -3.43
C ILE A 100 -32.49 -18.30 -4.33
N GLY A 101 -31.32 -18.70 -3.80
CA GLY A 101 -30.30 -19.44 -4.52
C GLY A 101 -29.46 -18.58 -5.46
N LYS A 102 -29.50 -17.26 -5.35
CA LYS A 102 -28.65 -16.37 -6.16
C LYS A 102 -27.22 -16.41 -5.61
N PRO A 103 -26.22 -16.77 -6.43
CA PRO A 103 -24.84 -16.79 -6.00
C PRO A 103 -24.32 -15.36 -5.82
N SER A 104 -23.51 -15.19 -4.79
CA SER A 104 -22.74 -13.97 -4.50
C SER A 104 -21.30 -14.37 -4.21
N GLU A 105 -20.36 -13.53 -4.64
CA GLU A 105 -18.93 -13.82 -4.58
C GLU A 105 -18.15 -12.56 -4.18
N TRP A 106 -17.19 -12.73 -3.28
CA TRP A 106 -16.16 -11.74 -2.97
C TRP A 106 -14.92 -12.00 -3.82
N GLY A 107 -15.03 -11.63 -5.10
CA GLY A 107 -14.03 -11.90 -6.14
C GLY A 107 -12.86 -10.90 -6.18
N PRO A 108 -11.77 -11.22 -6.90
CA PRO A 108 -10.58 -10.37 -6.99
C PRO A 108 -10.86 -8.99 -7.60
N THR A 109 -11.91 -8.86 -8.41
CA THR A 109 -12.33 -7.58 -9.02
C THR A 109 -12.80 -6.56 -7.99
N GLY A 110 -13.27 -7.04 -6.83
CA GLY A 110 -13.65 -6.23 -5.68
C GLY A 110 -12.46 -5.71 -4.85
N ALA A 111 -11.23 -6.13 -5.13
CA ALA A 111 -10.04 -5.70 -4.41
C ALA A 111 -9.57 -4.27 -4.79
N ARG A 112 -10.47 -3.30 -4.72
CA ARG A 112 -10.24 -1.90 -5.11
C ARG A 112 -10.54 -0.98 -3.93
N LEU A 113 -9.61 -0.06 -3.66
CA LEU A 113 -9.84 0.98 -2.65
C LEU A 113 -11.04 1.83 -3.08
N ASN A 114 -11.94 2.14 -2.14
CA ASN A 114 -13.17 2.91 -2.38
C ASN A 114 -14.06 2.35 -3.51
N GLY A 115 -13.90 1.07 -3.86
CA GLY A 115 -14.70 0.41 -4.88
C GLY A 115 -16.14 0.22 -4.43
N ALA A 116 -17.09 0.41 -5.34
CA ALA A 116 -18.47 0.03 -5.10
C ALA A 116 -18.62 -1.50 -5.23
N GLY A 117 -19.42 -2.10 -4.34
CA GLY A 117 -19.72 -3.53 -4.38
C GLY A 117 -19.02 -4.32 -3.28
N LEU A 118 -18.95 -5.64 -3.48
CA LEU A 118 -18.35 -6.57 -2.53
C LEU A 118 -16.82 -6.54 -2.66
N PRO A 119 -16.06 -6.51 -1.56
CA PRO A 119 -14.60 -6.58 -1.62
C PRO A 119 -14.14 -7.99 -1.99
N TRP A 120 -12.83 -8.20 -2.10
CA TRP A 120 -12.28 -9.56 -2.19
C TRP A 120 -12.12 -10.19 -0.80
N ALA A 121 -12.46 -11.48 -0.69
CA ALA A 121 -12.05 -12.33 0.43
C ALA A 121 -11.73 -13.73 -0.08
N SER A 122 -10.74 -14.37 0.55
CA SER A 122 -10.40 -15.76 0.28
C SER A 122 -11.39 -16.73 0.93
N ALA A 123 -11.60 -17.90 0.32
CA ALA A 123 -12.44 -18.97 0.87
C ALA A 123 -11.92 -19.51 2.22
N HIS A 124 -10.62 -19.39 2.47
CA HIS A 124 -9.97 -19.97 3.66
C HIS A 124 -9.09 -18.94 4.37
N SER A 125 -9.12 -18.92 5.70
CA SER A 125 -8.23 -18.08 6.51
C SER A 125 -6.91 -18.82 6.78
N ASN A 126 -6.05 -18.92 5.77
CA ASN A 126 -4.73 -19.56 5.90
C ASN A 126 -3.63 -18.82 5.13
N GLN A 127 -2.37 -19.20 5.37
CA GLN A 127 -1.20 -18.51 4.85
C GLN A 127 -0.90 -18.76 3.36
N GLN A 128 -1.67 -19.66 2.72
CA GLN A 128 -1.47 -20.03 1.32
C GLN A 128 -2.31 -19.17 0.36
N GLN A 129 -3.17 -18.30 0.91
CA GLN A 129 -4.03 -17.45 0.09
C GLN A 129 -3.26 -16.28 -0.51
N TRP A 130 -3.59 -15.94 -1.75
CA TRP A 130 -2.99 -14.82 -2.45
C TRP A 130 -4.00 -14.04 -3.29
N LEU A 131 -3.74 -12.73 -3.39
CA LEU A 131 -4.35 -11.82 -4.37
C LEU A 131 -3.22 -11.32 -5.28
N GLN A 132 -3.44 -11.38 -6.59
CA GLN A 132 -2.47 -11.03 -7.61
C GLN A 132 -2.96 -9.87 -8.48
N VAL A 133 -2.06 -8.92 -8.74
CA VAL A 133 -2.25 -7.81 -9.68
C VAL A 133 -1.23 -7.92 -10.80
N ASP A 134 -1.67 -7.95 -12.06
CA ASP A 134 -0.81 -7.85 -13.24
C ASP A 134 -0.77 -6.42 -13.77
N LEU A 135 0.39 -5.76 -13.66
CA LEU A 135 0.55 -4.37 -14.11
C LEU A 135 0.82 -4.22 -15.62
N LYS A 136 0.91 -5.33 -16.37
CA LYS A 136 1.18 -5.45 -17.82
C LYS A 136 2.53 -4.92 -18.31
N LYS A 137 3.08 -3.92 -17.65
CA LYS A 137 4.40 -3.34 -17.89
C LYS A 137 5.09 -3.19 -16.56
N GLU A 138 6.40 -3.33 -16.56
CA GLU A 138 7.20 -3.13 -15.35
C GLU A 138 6.92 -1.76 -14.74
N LYS A 139 6.51 -1.75 -13.47
CA LYS A 139 6.29 -0.54 -12.68
C LYS A 139 7.12 -0.56 -11.42
N ARG A 140 7.52 0.64 -11.02
CA ARG A 140 8.17 0.87 -9.74
C ARG A 140 7.12 1.02 -8.65
N ILE A 141 7.15 0.12 -7.66
CA ILE A 141 6.19 0.14 -6.55
C ILE A 141 6.88 0.73 -5.32
N THR A 142 6.29 1.80 -4.79
CA THR A 142 6.81 2.53 -3.61
C THR A 142 5.94 2.30 -2.37
N GLY A 143 4.71 1.84 -2.53
CA GLY A 143 3.82 1.50 -1.41
C GLY A 143 2.58 0.73 -1.84
N ILE A 144 1.91 0.12 -0.87
CA ILE A 144 0.58 -0.51 -1.03
C ILE A 144 -0.32 0.02 0.07
N THR A 145 -1.52 0.43 -0.30
CA THR A 145 -2.61 0.72 0.62
C THR A 145 -3.56 -0.48 0.65
N THR A 146 -3.90 -0.93 1.84
CA THR A 146 -4.85 -2.04 2.04
C THR A 146 -6.03 -1.56 2.85
N THR A 147 -7.21 -2.06 2.55
CA THR A 147 -8.41 -1.81 3.34
C THR A 147 -9.11 -3.13 3.66
N GLY A 148 -9.95 -3.11 4.70
CA GLY A 148 -10.86 -4.20 5.01
C GLY A 148 -12.22 -4.04 4.33
N SER A 149 -13.13 -4.93 4.66
CA SER A 149 -14.54 -4.78 4.28
C SER A 149 -15.17 -3.58 4.98
N SER A 150 -15.90 -2.77 4.21
CA SER A 150 -16.72 -1.68 4.73
C SER A 150 -18.16 -2.10 5.07
N LEU A 151 -18.49 -3.39 4.92
CA LEU A 151 -19.82 -3.92 5.18
C LEU A 151 -20.00 -4.22 6.67
N LEU A 152 -21.04 -3.65 7.29
CA LEU A 152 -21.29 -3.76 8.73
C LEU A 152 -21.45 -5.21 9.22
N GLU A 153 -22.05 -6.05 8.38
CA GLU A 153 -22.32 -7.47 8.61
C GLU A 153 -21.07 -8.36 8.46
N TYR A 154 -20.05 -7.90 7.73
CA TYR A 154 -18.85 -8.69 7.42
C TYR A 154 -17.60 -7.85 7.64
N GLN A 155 -17.15 -7.74 8.90
CA GLN A 155 -15.97 -6.98 9.30
C GLN A 155 -14.66 -7.76 9.06
N PHE A 156 -14.47 -8.25 7.84
CA PHE A 156 -13.25 -8.95 7.46
C PHE A 156 -12.13 -7.98 7.12
N TYR A 157 -10.93 -8.27 7.63
CA TYR A 157 -9.73 -7.53 7.31
C TYR A 157 -8.53 -8.45 7.30
N VAL A 158 -7.58 -8.10 6.44
CA VAL A 158 -6.24 -8.68 6.42
C VAL A 158 -5.46 -8.02 7.53
N SER A 159 -4.72 -8.79 8.31
CA SER A 159 -3.96 -8.20 9.40
C SER A 159 -2.47 -8.43 9.34
N ALA A 160 -1.96 -9.27 8.47
CA ALA A 160 -0.58 -9.21 8.03
C ALA A 160 -0.51 -9.63 6.57
N TYR A 161 0.56 -9.28 5.87
CA TYR A 161 0.83 -9.90 4.58
C TYR A 161 2.29 -9.88 4.19
N ARG A 162 2.64 -10.78 3.28
CA ARG A 162 3.91 -10.74 2.54
C ARG A 162 3.65 -10.25 1.13
N VAL A 163 4.65 -9.61 0.52
CA VAL A 163 4.57 -9.17 -0.86
C VAL A 163 5.52 -10.00 -1.71
N LEU A 164 5.03 -10.57 -2.80
CA LEU A 164 5.81 -11.28 -3.79
C LEU A 164 5.77 -10.51 -5.12
N TYR A 165 6.88 -10.51 -5.85
CA TYR A 165 6.96 -9.96 -7.21
C TYR A 165 7.55 -10.93 -8.21
N SER A 166 7.17 -10.74 -9.47
CA SER A 166 7.67 -11.51 -10.59
C SER A 166 7.64 -10.67 -11.87
N ASN A 167 8.49 -11.02 -12.84
CA ASN A 167 8.46 -10.47 -14.19
C ASN A 167 7.96 -11.49 -15.24
N ASP A 168 7.78 -12.76 -14.85
CA ASP A 168 7.40 -13.86 -15.76
C ASP A 168 6.15 -14.62 -15.30
N GLY A 169 5.65 -14.35 -14.09
CA GLY A 169 4.50 -15.03 -13.48
C GLY A 169 4.80 -16.44 -12.98
N GLN A 170 6.02 -16.94 -13.17
CA GLN A 170 6.44 -18.29 -12.81
C GLN A 170 7.36 -18.28 -11.60
N HIS A 171 8.37 -17.40 -11.62
CA HIS A 171 9.33 -17.24 -10.55
C HIS A 171 8.96 -16.01 -9.72
N TRP A 172 8.64 -16.25 -8.45
CA TRP A 172 8.21 -15.22 -7.53
C TRP A 172 9.27 -14.98 -6.47
N ASN A 173 9.68 -13.72 -6.32
CA ASN A 173 10.59 -13.27 -5.29
C ASN A 173 9.79 -12.69 -4.13
N ILE A 174 10.16 -13.04 -2.90
CA ILE A 174 9.58 -12.44 -1.71
C ILE A 174 10.27 -11.09 -1.47
N TYR A 175 9.49 -10.04 -1.23
CA TYR A 175 10.01 -8.73 -0.88
C TYR A 175 10.73 -8.77 0.47
N ARG A 176 11.92 -8.16 0.49
CA ARG A 176 12.77 -7.98 1.68
C ARG A 176 13.22 -6.53 1.72
N GLU A 177 13.33 -5.98 2.93
CA GLU A 177 13.97 -4.68 3.11
C GLU A 177 15.47 -4.75 2.81
N ALA A 178 16.06 -3.61 2.46
CA ALA A 178 17.50 -3.54 2.26
C ALA A 178 18.23 -4.04 3.52
N ASP A 179 19.21 -4.93 3.31
CA ASP A 179 20.07 -5.51 4.35
C ASP A 179 19.36 -6.46 5.33
N ALA A 180 18.08 -6.77 5.11
CA ALA A 180 17.34 -7.75 5.89
C ALA A 180 17.60 -9.19 5.42
N THR A 181 17.90 -10.08 6.36
CA THR A 181 18.03 -11.52 6.10
C THR A 181 16.69 -12.26 6.13
N GLN A 182 15.64 -11.61 6.62
CA GLN A 182 14.29 -12.17 6.74
C GLN A 182 13.29 -11.49 5.81
N ASP A 183 12.28 -12.25 5.40
CA ASP A 183 11.16 -11.75 4.61
C ASP A 183 10.39 -10.66 5.35
N LYS A 184 10.05 -9.57 4.66
CA LYS A 184 9.26 -8.50 5.28
C LYS A 184 7.81 -8.94 5.41
N VAL A 185 7.34 -9.04 6.65
CA VAL A 185 5.91 -9.17 6.96
C VAL A 185 5.36 -7.78 7.25
N MET A 186 4.43 -7.32 6.42
CA MET A 186 3.64 -6.13 6.68
C MET A 186 2.59 -6.49 7.72
N LYS A 187 2.61 -5.83 8.88
CA LYS A 187 1.67 -6.09 9.97
C LYS A 187 0.70 -4.91 10.09
N ILE A 188 -0.58 -5.23 10.09
CA ILE A 188 -1.74 -4.37 10.33
C ILE A 188 -2.49 -4.83 11.61
N SER A 189 -2.39 -6.13 11.99
CA SER A 189 -2.80 -6.85 13.22
C SER A 189 -2.46 -8.39 13.08
N LEU A 190 -3.17 -9.38 13.67
CA LEU A 190 -2.71 -10.78 13.94
C LEU A 190 -3.08 -11.95 12.97
N SER A 191 -3.26 -11.76 11.66
CA SER A 191 -3.73 -12.75 10.67
C SER A 191 -3.18 -12.47 9.26
N SER A 192 -2.42 -13.40 8.66
CA SER A 192 -1.59 -13.12 7.48
C SER A 192 -2.15 -13.59 6.12
N ILE A 193 -2.13 -12.77 5.07
CA ILE A 193 -2.32 -13.16 3.64
C ILE A 193 -1.05 -12.94 2.81
N THR A 194 -1.04 -13.29 1.52
CA THR A 194 0.04 -12.92 0.59
C THR A 194 -0.46 -12.04 -0.55
N LEU A 195 0.21 -10.91 -0.82
CA LEU A 195 -0.03 -10.10 -2.01
C LEU A 195 1.01 -10.41 -3.09
N LYS A 196 0.56 -10.70 -4.30
CA LYS A 196 1.40 -10.95 -5.47
C LYS A 196 1.28 -9.78 -6.45
N VAL A 197 2.40 -9.19 -6.85
CA VAL A 197 2.43 -8.10 -7.84
C VAL A 197 3.26 -8.56 -9.02
N LEU A 198 2.64 -8.77 -10.17
CA LEU A 198 3.32 -9.16 -11.40
C LEU A 198 3.71 -7.91 -12.21
N ASN A 199 4.85 -8.00 -12.91
CA ASN A 199 5.47 -6.91 -13.66
C ASN A 199 5.83 -5.72 -12.75
N SER A 200 6.57 -5.99 -11.68
CA SER A 200 6.97 -4.98 -10.70
C SER A 200 8.43 -5.09 -10.29
N HIS A 201 9.02 -3.92 -10.05
CA HIS A 201 10.29 -3.76 -9.37
C HIS A 201 10.06 -2.97 -8.09
N PHE A 202 10.41 -3.56 -6.95
CA PHE A 202 10.35 -2.89 -5.64
C PHE A 202 11.66 -2.15 -5.39
N GLU A 203 11.59 -0.83 -5.15
CA GLU A 203 12.73 -0.13 -4.59
C GLU A 203 12.89 -0.49 -3.10
N LYS A 204 14.11 -0.33 -2.59
CA LYS A 204 14.62 -0.73 -1.26
C LYS A 204 13.81 -0.22 -0.05
N TYR A 205 12.77 0.57 -0.29
CA TYR A 205 11.96 1.27 0.72
C TYR A 205 10.50 1.13 0.32
N PHE A 206 9.85 0.09 0.83
CA PHE A 206 8.45 -0.20 0.58
C PHE A 206 7.65 0.07 1.85
N PHE A 207 6.66 0.96 1.76
CA PHE A 207 5.85 1.38 2.91
C PHE A 207 4.40 0.91 2.76
N PRO A 208 3.82 0.23 3.77
CA PRO A 208 2.38 0.07 3.85
C PRO A 208 1.78 1.42 4.30
N HIS A 209 0.86 1.96 3.51
CA HIS A 209 -0.01 3.03 3.99
C HIS A 209 -1.25 2.36 4.58
N GLY A 210 -1.34 2.37 5.90
CA GLY A 210 -2.53 1.97 6.66
C GLY A 210 -3.59 3.04 6.61
#